data_AF-A0A5C8Q5M6-F1
#
_entry.id   AF-A0A5C8Q5M6-F1
#
_cell.length_a   1.000
_cell.length_b   1.000
_cell.length_c   1.000
_cell.angle_alpha   90.00
_cell.angle_beta   90.00
_cell.angle_gamma   90.00
#
_symmetry.space_group_name_H-M   'P 1'
#
loop_
_entity.id
_entity.type
_entity.pdbx_description
1 polymer ?
#
loop_
_entity_poly.entity_id
_entity_poly.type
_entity_poly.pdbx_seq_one_letter_code
_entity_poly.pdbx_strand_id
1 'polypeptide(L)'
;MSGTDESADEDALFVLSAVLLTPAQFPSVLGDDFPEACAALGLEPYDRGYGLVLGQDGTGARWTVAVDDVSLVAVAIAAWDCGMEYDLSPDERTVVAAIPGWPLALAVAAPGIPAPHDPDPEPDEEADGARPSLAPPDTTTWGPAQRRLGADEIALQWEAWRAQFDHEDEPQQAGTGTDTGAEAAEDADPVAADNADGARGAEGAEGGGREILHDGIRRVLKELHGYLESSPPLGRVRSGFAAAGARMLRADGPGWSLVARTDDIAYILLDDEPNEVLPVGRGPELPKLLEALDRIAVRPS
;
A
#
# COMPACT_ATOMS: atom_id res chain seq x y z
N MET A 1 21.83 49.16 18.72
CA MET A 1 21.21 48.88 17.42
C MET A 1 20.31 47.69 17.67
N SER A 2 19.01 47.93 17.67
CA SER A 2 17.98 46.96 18.03
C SER A 2 18.06 45.74 17.12
N GLY A 3 18.07 44.55 17.70
CA GLY A 3 17.70 43.34 16.97
C GLY A 3 16.25 43.51 16.54
N THR A 4 16.01 43.35 15.24
CA THR A 4 14.68 43.09 14.73
C THR A 4 14.44 41.61 15.02
N ASP A 5 13.61 41.32 16.01
CA ASP A 5 12.99 40.00 16.16
C ASP A 5 12.29 39.69 14.83
N GLU A 6 12.75 38.65 14.14
CA GLU A 6 11.94 37.90 13.20
C GLU A 6 10.87 37.18 14.02
N SER A 7 9.82 37.87 14.42
CA SER A 7 8.57 37.17 14.70
C SER A 7 8.14 36.59 13.36
N ALA A 8 8.47 35.32 13.12
CA ALA A 8 7.75 34.55 12.11
C ALA A 8 6.27 34.83 12.33
N ASP A 9 5.54 35.19 11.27
CA ASP A 9 4.08 35.31 11.37
C ASP A 9 3.61 34.03 12.07
N GLU A 10 2.95 34.16 13.22
CA GLU A 10 2.52 33.00 14.01
C GLU A 10 1.60 32.09 13.17
N ASP A 11 0.96 32.67 12.16
CA ASP A 11 0.12 32.05 11.14
C ASP A 11 0.89 31.42 9.95
N ALA A 12 2.22 31.55 9.89
CA ALA A 12 3.03 31.00 8.80
C ALA A 12 3.16 29.48 8.93
N LEU A 13 2.82 28.76 7.85
CA LEU A 13 2.97 27.32 7.79
C LEU A 13 4.41 26.93 7.41
N PHE A 14 5.10 26.29 8.34
CA PHE A 14 6.37 25.59 8.10
C PHE A 14 6.09 24.23 7.45
N VAL A 15 6.34 24.14 6.14
CA VAL A 15 6.11 22.93 5.35
C VAL A 15 7.10 21.84 5.73
N LEU A 16 6.59 20.65 6.05
CA LEU A 16 7.38 19.47 6.38
C LEU A 16 7.36 18.42 5.27
N SER A 17 6.22 18.27 4.61
CA SER A 17 6.03 17.30 3.54
C SER A 17 4.84 17.69 2.68
N ALA A 18 4.72 17.06 1.51
CA ALA A 18 3.55 17.19 0.66
C ALA A 18 3.25 15.87 -0.03
N VAL A 19 1.97 15.65 -0.35
CA VAL A 19 1.50 14.48 -1.09
C VAL A 19 0.44 14.89 -2.10
N LEU A 20 0.32 14.13 -3.18
CA LEU A 20 -0.75 14.33 -4.15
C LEU A 20 -2.03 13.65 -3.67
N LEU A 21 -3.17 14.29 -3.90
CA LEU A 21 -4.52 13.75 -3.76
C LEU A 21 -5.23 13.90 -5.11
N THR A 22 -4.96 12.99 -6.02
CA THR A 22 -5.49 12.97 -7.40
C THR A 22 -6.12 11.62 -7.71
N PRO A 23 -6.96 11.51 -8.75
CA PRO A 23 -7.49 10.22 -9.19
C PRO A 23 -6.42 9.14 -9.44
N ALA A 24 -5.22 9.55 -9.88
CA ALA A 24 -4.13 8.62 -10.18
C ALA A 24 -3.26 8.27 -8.96
N GLN A 25 -3.17 9.18 -7.99
CA GLN A 25 -2.24 9.10 -6.87
C GLN A 25 -2.82 9.83 -5.66
N PHE A 26 -3.06 9.09 -4.60
CA PHE A 26 -3.48 9.58 -3.30
C PHE A 26 -2.94 8.66 -2.20
N PRO A 27 -2.80 9.13 -0.95
CA PRO A 27 -2.44 8.27 0.16
C PRO A 27 -3.53 7.23 0.38
N SER A 28 -3.26 5.95 0.07
CA SER A 28 -4.29 4.91 0.11
C SER A 28 -4.87 4.74 1.51
N VAL A 29 -4.16 5.17 2.56
CA VAL A 29 -4.69 5.19 3.91
C VAL A 29 -6.06 5.89 4.03
N LEU A 30 -6.29 6.92 3.20
CA LEU A 30 -7.48 7.77 3.22
C LEU A 30 -8.74 7.13 2.62
N GLY A 31 -8.62 6.09 1.77
CA GLY A 31 -9.79 5.48 1.15
C GLY A 31 -9.45 4.40 0.11
N ASP A 32 -10.46 3.64 -0.31
CA ASP A 32 -10.32 2.63 -1.37
C ASP A 32 -10.28 3.27 -2.78
N ASP A 33 -10.71 4.53 -2.89
CA ASP A 33 -10.70 5.30 -4.11
C ASP A 33 -10.55 6.81 -3.85
N PHE A 34 -10.44 7.58 -4.92
CA PHE A 34 -10.21 9.01 -4.84
C PHE A 34 -11.38 9.78 -4.19
N PRO A 35 -12.66 9.53 -4.55
CA PRO A 35 -13.79 10.12 -3.84
C PRO A 35 -13.81 9.85 -2.33
N GLU A 36 -13.55 8.61 -1.91
CA GLU A 36 -13.45 8.27 -0.49
C GLU A 36 -12.30 9.01 0.19
N ALA A 37 -11.14 9.11 -0.46
CA ALA A 37 -9.99 9.83 0.08
C ALA A 37 -10.25 11.34 0.23
N CYS A 38 -10.97 11.96 -0.71
CA CYS A 38 -11.44 13.35 -0.57
C CYS A 38 -12.43 13.49 0.59
N ALA A 39 -13.40 12.58 0.70
CA ALA A 39 -14.39 12.60 1.78
C ALA A 39 -13.74 12.42 3.17
N ALA A 40 -12.69 11.59 3.27
CA ALA A 40 -11.87 11.44 4.48
C ALA A 40 -11.13 12.71 4.88
N LEU A 41 -11.09 13.73 4.02
CA LEU A 41 -10.58 15.08 4.27
C LEU A 41 -11.69 16.15 4.23
N GLY A 42 -12.95 15.76 4.09
CA GLY A 42 -14.08 16.70 4.03
C GLY A 42 -14.07 17.56 2.77
N LEU A 43 -13.39 17.09 1.73
CA LEU A 43 -13.29 17.75 0.43
C LEU A 43 -14.26 17.12 -0.56
N GLU A 44 -14.79 17.93 -1.46
CA GLU A 44 -15.49 17.41 -2.63
C GLU A 44 -14.47 16.88 -3.65
N PRO A 45 -14.74 15.75 -4.34
CA PRO A 45 -13.85 15.24 -5.37
C PRO A 45 -13.72 16.23 -6.52
N TYR A 46 -12.49 16.67 -6.79
CA TYR A 46 -12.16 17.56 -7.90
C TYR A 46 -11.40 16.78 -8.98
N ASP A 47 -11.76 16.96 -10.24
CA ASP A 47 -11.25 16.16 -11.37
C ASP A 47 -9.73 16.27 -11.55
N ARG A 48 -9.16 17.44 -11.28
CA ARG A 48 -7.70 17.65 -11.26
C ARG A 48 -7.03 17.13 -9.99
N GLY A 49 -7.80 16.96 -8.92
CA GLY A 49 -7.30 16.65 -7.59
C GLY A 49 -6.78 17.86 -6.83
N TYR A 50 -6.12 17.59 -5.71
CA TYR A 50 -5.50 18.55 -4.81
C TYR A 50 -4.05 18.16 -4.54
N GLY A 51 -3.21 19.12 -4.22
CA GLY A 51 -1.99 18.89 -3.47
C GLY A 51 -2.28 19.04 -1.97
N LEU A 52 -1.73 18.16 -1.15
CA LEU A 52 -1.80 18.28 0.31
C LEU A 52 -0.43 18.69 0.84
N VAL A 53 -0.40 19.77 1.60
CA VAL A 53 0.80 20.27 2.27
C VAL A 53 0.65 20.04 3.77
N LEU A 54 1.58 19.31 4.35
CA LEU A 54 1.58 18.97 5.77
C LEU A 54 2.67 19.79 6.46
N GLY A 55 2.27 20.58 7.45
CA GLY A 55 3.18 21.49 8.13
C GLY A 55 2.77 21.81 9.56
N GLN A 56 3.58 22.65 10.19
CA GLN A 56 3.32 23.23 11.51
C GLN A 56 3.21 24.74 11.41
N ASP A 57 2.38 25.36 12.25
CA ASP A 57 2.45 26.81 12.44
C ASP A 57 3.57 27.21 13.43
N GLY A 58 3.72 28.51 13.71
CA GLY A 58 4.75 29.03 14.62
C GLY A 58 4.61 28.53 16.07
N THR A 59 3.42 28.08 16.47
CA THR A 59 3.15 27.53 17.80
C THR A 59 3.46 26.03 17.88
N GLY A 60 3.62 25.36 16.73
CA GLY A 60 3.82 23.92 16.62
C GLY A 60 2.54 23.15 16.32
N ALA A 61 1.40 23.81 16.13
CA ALA A 61 0.16 23.11 15.82
C ALA A 61 0.21 22.54 14.39
N ARG A 62 -0.36 21.34 14.22
CA ARG A 62 -0.29 20.57 12.99
C ARG A 62 -1.43 20.92 12.04
N TRP A 63 -1.09 21.13 10.78
CA TRP A 63 -2.06 21.47 9.74
C TRP A 63 -1.84 20.65 8.47
N THR A 64 -2.95 20.26 7.84
CA THR A 64 -3.01 19.76 6.48
C THR A 64 -3.70 20.79 5.60
N VAL A 65 -2.97 21.40 4.68
CA VAL A 65 -3.48 22.40 3.75
C VAL A 65 -3.74 21.76 2.39
N ALA A 66 -4.99 21.79 1.95
CA ALA A 66 -5.40 21.32 0.63
C ALA A 66 -5.32 22.48 -0.37
N VAL A 67 -4.62 22.25 -1.48
CA VAL A 67 -4.32 23.24 -2.52
C VAL A 67 -4.84 22.74 -3.87
N ASP A 68 -5.52 23.57 -4.64
CA ASP A 68 -6.05 23.19 -5.97
C ASP A 68 -5.03 23.31 -7.12
N ASP A 69 -3.88 23.95 -6.87
CA ASP A 69 -2.71 23.92 -7.74
C ASP A 69 -1.87 22.65 -7.50
N VAL A 70 -2.33 21.55 -8.08
CA VAL A 70 -1.65 20.25 -8.05
C VAL A 70 -0.26 20.30 -8.68
N SER A 71 -0.05 21.17 -9.68
CA SER A 71 1.23 21.25 -10.41
C SER A 71 2.32 21.83 -9.52
N LEU A 72 2.01 22.86 -8.73
CA LEU A 72 2.92 23.42 -7.74
C LEU A 72 3.43 22.35 -6.76
N VAL A 73 2.50 21.57 -6.20
CA VAL A 73 2.84 20.52 -5.22
C VAL A 73 3.61 19.36 -5.87
N ALA A 74 3.22 18.94 -7.08
CA ALA A 74 3.93 17.90 -7.81
C ALA A 74 5.39 18.30 -8.14
N VAL A 75 5.63 19.57 -8.50
CA VAL A 75 6.97 20.09 -8.75
C VAL A 75 7.82 20.07 -7.47
N ALA A 76 7.25 20.47 -6.33
CA ALA A 76 7.94 20.42 -5.04
C ALA A 76 8.36 18.99 -4.68
N ILE A 77 7.43 18.03 -4.78
CA ILE A 77 7.71 16.61 -4.52
C ILE A 77 8.84 16.10 -5.44
N ALA A 78 8.74 16.36 -6.75
CA ALA A 78 9.75 15.92 -7.71
C ALA A 78 11.14 16.54 -7.44
N ALA A 79 11.18 17.80 -6.99
CA ALA A 79 12.43 18.45 -6.60
C ALA A 79 13.06 17.78 -5.38
N TRP A 80 12.27 17.54 -4.32
CA TRP A 80 12.74 16.86 -3.11
C TRP A 80 13.18 15.42 -3.37
N ASP A 81 12.45 14.67 -4.21
CA ASP A 81 12.82 13.30 -4.61
C ASP A 81 14.16 13.25 -5.35
N CYS A 82 14.51 14.33 -6.06
CA CYS A 82 15.82 14.49 -6.70
C CYS A 82 16.89 15.07 -5.76
N GLY A 83 16.58 15.31 -4.48
CA GLY A 83 17.49 15.91 -3.51
C GLY A 83 17.75 17.41 -3.72
N MET A 84 16.87 18.09 -4.45
CA MET A 84 16.95 19.54 -4.67
C MET A 84 16.12 20.29 -3.63
N GLU A 85 16.61 21.45 -3.20
CA GLU A 85 15.84 22.35 -2.37
C GLU A 85 14.71 23.00 -3.19
N TYR A 86 13.52 23.04 -2.61
CA TYR A 86 12.37 23.73 -3.17
C TYR A 86 11.53 24.28 -2.03
N ASP A 87 11.28 25.58 -2.06
CA ASP A 87 10.45 26.28 -1.08
C ASP A 87 9.00 26.25 -1.55
N LEU A 88 8.20 25.35 -0.96
CA LEU A 88 6.79 25.21 -1.30
C LEU A 88 5.97 26.20 -0.48
N SER A 89 5.54 27.28 -1.12
CA SER A 89 4.65 28.29 -0.53
C SER A 89 3.41 28.47 -1.41
N PRO A 90 2.28 27.78 -1.10
CA PRO A 90 1.03 27.97 -1.83
C PRO A 90 0.49 29.39 -1.69
N ASP A 91 -0.05 29.96 -2.78
CA ASP A 91 -0.78 31.24 -2.72
C ASP A 91 -2.11 31.04 -1.98
N GLU A 92 -2.50 32.00 -1.14
CA GLU A 92 -3.77 31.93 -0.39
C GLU A 92 -4.99 31.67 -1.28
N ARG A 93 -4.95 32.08 -2.56
CA ARG A 93 -6.05 31.86 -3.51
C ARG A 93 -6.19 30.42 -3.98
N THR A 94 -5.12 29.62 -3.88
CA THR A 94 -5.13 28.20 -4.26
C THR A 94 -5.42 27.29 -3.07
N VAL A 95 -5.39 27.84 -1.84
CA VAL A 95 -5.76 27.11 -0.62
C VAL A 95 -7.28 26.93 -0.58
N VAL A 96 -7.71 25.67 -0.57
CA VAL A 96 -9.12 25.27 -0.53
C VAL A 96 -9.58 24.98 0.90
N ALA A 97 -8.69 24.40 1.71
CA ALA A 97 -8.98 24.10 3.11
C ALA A 97 -7.68 24.06 3.92
N ALA A 98 -7.76 24.51 5.18
CA ALA A 98 -6.78 24.23 6.21
C ALA A 98 -7.46 23.30 7.24
N ILE A 99 -6.96 22.09 7.38
CA ILE A 99 -7.57 21.05 8.20
C ILE A 99 -6.65 20.76 9.40
N PRO A 100 -7.15 20.82 10.64
CA PRO A 100 -6.37 20.47 11.83
C PRO A 100 -5.79 19.05 11.75
N GLY A 101 -4.55 18.88 12.19
CA GLY A 101 -3.87 17.59 12.27
C GLY A 101 -3.26 17.10 10.95
N TRP A 102 -2.73 15.88 10.98
CA TRP A 102 -2.14 15.21 9.81
C TRP A 102 -2.78 13.84 9.57
N PRO A 103 -3.18 13.52 8.34
CA PRO A 103 -3.69 12.20 7.99
C PRO A 103 -2.57 11.15 7.89
N LEU A 104 -1.31 11.59 7.89
CA LEU A 104 -0.12 10.76 7.71
C LEU A 104 0.82 10.93 8.90
N ALA A 105 1.49 9.84 9.28
CA ALA A 105 2.48 9.90 10.33
C ALA A 105 3.75 10.58 9.81
N LEU A 106 4.14 11.69 10.43
CA LEU A 106 5.39 12.40 10.15
C LEU A 106 6.35 12.20 11.33
N ALA A 107 7.60 11.85 11.02
CA ALA A 107 8.65 11.67 12.01
C ALA A 107 9.45 12.96 12.28
N VAL A 108 9.18 14.02 11.51
CA VAL A 108 9.92 15.28 11.54
C VAL A 108 9.07 16.40 12.14
N ALA A 109 9.75 17.41 12.67
CA ALA A 109 9.18 18.65 13.15
C ALA A 109 10.00 19.83 12.60
N ALA A 110 9.39 21.00 12.48
CA ALA A 110 10.10 22.15 11.95
C ALA A 110 11.17 22.61 12.96
N PRO A 111 12.38 22.95 12.52
CA PRO A 111 13.44 23.40 13.42
C PRO A 111 13.07 24.72 14.12
N GLY A 112 13.31 24.80 15.42
CA GLY A 112 13.20 26.07 16.17
C GLY A 112 11.80 26.42 16.67
N ILE A 113 10.76 25.63 16.36
CA ILE A 113 9.40 25.79 16.89
C ILE A 113 9.06 24.68 17.91
N PRO A 114 7.96 24.81 18.69
CA PRO A 114 7.53 23.77 19.61
C PRO A 114 7.17 22.42 18.94
N ALA A 115 7.07 21.37 19.75
CA ALA A 115 6.77 20.03 19.27
C ALA A 115 5.38 19.96 18.58
N PRO A 116 5.23 19.10 17.54
CA PRO A 116 3.95 18.92 16.86
C PRO A 116 2.83 18.52 17.81
N HIS A 117 1.72 19.25 17.77
CA HIS A 117 0.50 18.95 18.53
C HIS A 117 -0.75 19.32 17.73
N ASP A 118 -1.91 18.77 18.11
CA ASP A 118 -3.17 19.21 17.50
C ASP A 118 -3.53 20.60 18.00
N PRO A 119 -4.05 21.50 17.13
CA PRO A 119 -4.50 22.81 17.57
C PRO A 119 -5.68 22.68 18.54
N ASP A 120 -5.81 23.65 19.44
CA ASP A 120 -6.98 23.74 20.30
C ASP A 120 -8.24 23.97 19.43
N PRO A 121 -9.38 23.33 19.75
CA PRO A 121 -10.61 23.55 19.02
C PRO A 121 -11.02 25.02 19.13
N GLU A 122 -11.56 25.59 18.04
CA GLU A 122 -12.06 26.95 18.10
C GLU A 122 -13.24 27.05 19.09
N PRO A 123 -13.38 28.16 19.83
CA PRO A 123 -14.41 28.30 20.86
C PRO A 123 -15.85 28.19 20.32
N ASP A 124 -16.07 28.43 19.02
CA ASP A 124 -17.36 28.28 18.35
C ASP A 124 -17.60 26.84 17.81
N GLU A 125 -16.56 26.00 17.77
CA GLU A 125 -16.57 24.60 17.33
C GLU A 125 -16.83 23.61 18.48
N GLU A 126 -16.85 24.06 19.74
CA GLU A 126 -17.22 23.22 20.89
C GLU A 126 -18.71 22.77 20.88
N ALA A 127 -19.48 23.21 19.88
CA ALA A 127 -20.83 22.74 19.61
C ALA A 127 -20.85 21.36 18.92
N ASP A 128 -21.84 20.55 19.26
CA ASP A 128 -22.10 19.19 18.75
C ASP A 128 -21.98 19.13 17.20
N GLY A 129 -20.83 18.69 16.68
CA GLY A 129 -20.56 18.63 15.23
C GLY A 129 -19.16 19.00 14.73
N ALA A 130 -18.26 19.53 15.57
CA ALA A 130 -16.89 19.79 15.13
C ALA A 130 -16.13 18.53 14.76
N ARG A 131 -15.38 18.63 13.67
CA ARG A 131 -14.61 17.52 13.15
C ARG A 131 -13.35 17.34 13.99
N PRO A 132 -13.02 16.11 14.42
CA PRO A 132 -11.75 15.87 15.11
C PRO A 132 -10.58 16.17 14.17
N SER A 133 -9.46 16.61 14.76
CA SER A 133 -8.20 16.75 14.05
C SER A 133 -7.83 15.44 13.33
N LEU A 134 -7.26 15.59 12.14
CA LEU A 134 -6.78 14.47 11.36
C LEU A 134 -5.67 13.76 12.14
N ALA A 135 -5.82 12.45 12.24
CA ALA A 135 -4.82 11.57 12.78
C ALA A 135 -4.53 10.45 11.76
N PRO A 136 -3.29 9.94 11.72
CA PRO A 136 -3.00 8.70 11.01
C PRO A 136 -3.86 7.56 11.56
N PRO A 137 -4.20 6.54 10.76
CA PRO A 137 -4.95 5.40 11.28
C PRO A 137 -4.18 4.71 12.40
N ASP A 138 -4.92 4.04 13.28
CA ASP A 138 -4.33 3.12 14.24
C ASP A 138 -3.75 1.91 13.50
N THR A 139 -2.43 1.74 13.61
CA THR A 139 -1.69 0.64 12.98
C THR A 139 -1.57 -0.60 13.86
N THR A 140 -2.12 -0.57 15.08
CA THR A 140 -2.06 -1.69 16.02
C THR A 140 -3.16 -2.73 15.81
N THR A 141 -4.23 -2.36 15.09
CA THR A 141 -5.38 -3.23 14.80
C THR A 141 -5.55 -3.36 13.30
N TRP A 142 -5.78 -4.59 12.82
CA TRP A 142 -6.10 -4.79 11.41
C TRP A 142 -7.44 -4.16 11.03
N GLY A 143 -7.47 -3.49 9.89
CA GLY A 143 -8.65 -2.89 9.32
C GLY A 143 -8.39 -2.37 7.90
N PRO A 144 -9.36 -1.66 7.28
CA PRO A 144 -9.26 -1.26 5.89
C PRO A 144 -8.01 -0.42 5.57
N ALA A 145 -7.64 0.50 6.46
CA ALA A 145 -6.43 1.30 6.31
C ALA A 145 -5.16 0.42 6.33
N GLN A 146 -5.09 -0.54 7.26
CA GLN A 146 -3.99 -1.47 7.39
C GLN A 146 -3.85 -2.39 6.17
N ARG A 147 -4.97 -2.88 5.65
CA ARG A 147 -5.04 -3.66 4.41
C ARG A 147 -4.49 -2.87 3.22
N ARG A 148 -4.88 -1.61 3.07
CA ARG A 148 -4.39 -0.74 2.00
C ARG A 148 -2.91 -0.39 2.13
N LEU A 149 -2.44 -0.11 3.35
CA LEU A 149 -1.02 0.11 3.63
C LEU A 149 -0.18 -1.13 3.34
N GLY A 150 -0.66 -2.33 3.70
CA GLY A 150 0.02 -3.59 3.38
C GLY A 150 0.13 -3.82 1.87
N ALA A 151 -0.93 -3.49 1.12
CA ALA A 151 -0.90 -3.54 -0.34
C ALA A 151 0.08 -2.53 -0.95
N ASP A 152 0.14 -1.31 -0.43
CA ASP A 152 1.11 -0.30 -0.88
C ASP A 152 2.56 -0.75 -0.60
N GLU A 153 2.80 -1.37 0.56
CA GLU A 153 4.10 -1.93 0.92
C GLU A 153 4.51 -3.09 -0.02
N ILE A 154 3.57 -3.98 -0.36
CA ILE A 154 3.81 -5.06 -1.34
C ILE A 154 4.16 -4.47 -2.71
N ALA A 155 3.48 -3.42 -3.15
CA ALA A 155 3.78 -2.76 -4.42
C ALA A 155 5.19 -2.13 -4.40
N LEU A 156 5.57 -1.49 -3.30
CA LEU A 156 6.88 -0.86 -3.12
C LEU A 156 8.01 -1.91 -3.08
N GLN A 157 7.78 -3.02 -2.37
CA GLN A 157 8.76 -4.08 -2.14
C GLN A 157 8.51 -5.32 -3.02
N TRP A 158 7.99 -5.13 -4.23
CA TRP A 158 7.52 -6.24 -5.08
C TRP A 158 8.54 -7.38 -5.21
N GLU A 159 9.79 -7.05 -5.55
CA GLU A 159 10.83 -8.07 -5.78
C GLU A 159 11.15 -8.88 -4.50
N ALA A 160 11.11 -8.24 -3.33
CA ALA A 160 11.36 -8.91 -2.05
C ALA A 160 10.19 -9.83 -1.65
N TRP A 161 8.96 -9.43 -1.94
CA TRP A 161 7.78 -10.27 -1.75
C TRP A 161 7.78 -11.46 -2.73
N ARG A 162 8.07 -11.19 -4.01
CA ARG A 162 8.08 -12.23 -5.05
C ARG A 162 9.08 -13.34 -4.75
N ALA A 163 10.27 -12.98 -4.26
CA ALA A 163 11.31 -13.93 -3.89
C ALA A 163 10.89 -14.91 -2.78
N GLN A 164 10.08 -14.47 -1.81
CA GLN A 164 9.62 -15.34 -0.72
C GLN A 164 8.73 -16.48 -1.23
N PHE A 165 7.87 -16.19 -2.20
CA PHE A 165 6.95 -17.17 -2.78
C PHE A 165 7.59 -18.04 -3.88
N ASP A 166 8.67 -17.60 -4.53
CA ASP A 166 9.41 -18.46 -5.48
C ASP A 166 10.06 -19.68 -4.80
N HIS A 167 10.38 -19.59 -3.51
CA HIS A 167 11.04 -20.66 -2.77
C HIS A 167 10.10 -21.76 -2.27
N GLU A 168 8.78 -21.54 -2.24
CA GLU A 168 7.80 -22.54 -1.79
C GLU A 168 7.41 -23.52 -2.91
N ASP A 169 7.63 -23.14 -4.18
CA ASP A 169 7.33 -23.95 -5.37
C ASP A 169 8.55 -24.74 -5.91
N GLU A 170 9.73 -24.64 -5.30
CA GLU A 170 10.89 -25.45 -5.69
C GLU A 170 10.80 -26.86 -5.07
N PRO A 171 10.63 -27.94 -5.86
CA PRO A 171 10.71 -29.29 -5.30
C PRO A 171 12.12 -29.52 -4.79
N GLN A 172 12.24 -29.75 -3.48
CA GLN A 172 13.45 -30.24 -2.83
C GLN A 172 14.01 -31.41 -3.65
N GLN A 173 15.08 -31.18 -4.42
CA GLN A 173 15.77 -32.24 -5.13
C GLN A 173 16.32 -33.21 -4.09
N ALA A 174 15.58 -34.30 -3.87
CA ALA A 174 16.11 -35.49 -3.25
C ALA A 174 17.26 -35.98 -4.14
N GLY A 175 18.49 -35.79 -3.67
CA GLY A 175 19.70 -36.25 -4.34
C GLY A 175 19.61 -37.75 -4.59
N THR A 176 19.31 -38.12 -5.83
CA THR A 176 19.41 -39.49 -6.32
C THR A 176 20.87 -39.81 -6.61
N GLY A 177 21.35 -40.88 -5.99
CA GLY A 177 22.72 -41.35 -6.07
C GLY A 177 23.19 -41.63 -7.49
N THR A 178 24.45 -41.29 -7.73
CA THR A 178 25.24 -41.82 -8.84
C THR A 178 25.98 -43.05 -8.36
N ASP A 179 25.49 -44.20 -8.81
CA ASP A 179 26.21 -45.48 -8.84
C ASP A 179 27.28 -45.43 -9.94
N THR A 180 28.53 -45.75 -9.61
CA THR A 180 29.55 -46.17 -10.58
C THR A 180 30.61 -47.06 -9.92
N GLY A 181 30.50 -48.37 -10.15
CA GLY A 181 31.62 -49.19 -10.63
C GLY A 181 32.51 -49.94 -9.62
N ALA A 182 32.20 -51.24 -9.43
CA ALA A 182 33.08 -52.42 -9.42
C ALA A 182 34.43 -52.42 -8.65
N GLU A 183 34.61 -53.32 -7.67
CA GLU A 183 35.21 -54.68 -7.84
C GLU A 183 35.33 -55.44 -6.50
N ALA A 184 34.91 -56.71 -6.54
CA ALA A 184 35.40 -57.94 -5.86
C ALA A 184 35.77 -58.02 -4.35
N ALA A 185 35.13 -59.03 -3.73
CA ALA A 185 35.69 -60.10 -2.88
C ALA A 185 35.47 -60.08 -1.35
N GLU A 186 34.68 -61.09 -0.94
CA GLU A 186 34.86 -62.05 0.17
C GLU A 186 34.45 -61.72 1.61
N ASP A 187 33.51 -62.58 2.07
CA ASP A 187 33.35 -63.24 3.38
C ASP A 187 33.28 -62.41 4.68
N ALA A 188 32.09 -62.40 5.31
CA ALA A 188 31.80 -63.20 6.52
C ALA A 188 30.54 -62.70 7.26
N ASP A 189 29.57 -63.60 7.45
CA ASP A 189 28.60 -63.61 8.60
C ASP A 189 29.36 -63.96 9.90
N PRO A 190 28.83 -63.82 11.15
CA PRO A 190 27.42 -63.66 11.59
C PRO A 190 27.27 -62.49 12.64
N VAL A 191 26.19 -62.17 13.37
CA VAL A 191 25.22 -62.97 14.15
C VAL A 191 24.04 -62.09 14.61
N ALA A 192 22.92 -62.76 14.83
CA ALA A 192 21.63 -62.39 15.42
C ALA A 192 21.56 -61.42 16.62
N ALA A 193 20.51 -60.59 16.65
CA ALA A 193 19.42 -60.55 17.65
C ALA A 193 18.58 -59.28 17.40
N ASP A 194 17.30 -59.30 17.03
CA ASP A 194 16.07 -59.81 17.67
C ASP A 194 15.19 -58.64 18.17
N ASN A 195 13.91 -58.72 17.79
CA ASN A 195 12.72 -57.95 18.17
C ASN A 195 12.63 -56.45 17.78
N ALA A 196 11.74 -56.02 16.88
CA ALA A 196 10.28 -56.18 16.74
C ALA A 196 9.48 -55.02 17.33
N ASP A 197 8.63 -54.52 16.44
CA ASP A 197 7.30 -53.97 16.65
C ASP A 197 7.12 -52.44 16.70
N GLY A 198 6.15 -51.99 15.92
CA GLY A 198 5.88 -50.59 15.64
C GLY A 198 5.19 -50.34 14.30
N ALA A 199 4.29 -51.22 13.87
CA ALA A 199 3.36 -50.95 12.78
C ALA A 199 2.48 -49.74 13.11
N ARG A 200 2.40 -48.75 12.22
CA ARG A 200 1.24 -47.86 12.08
C ARG A 200 1.23 -47.18 10.71
N GLY A 201 0.23 -47.57 9.91
CA GLY A 201 -0.55 -46.65 9.09
C GLY A 201 0.09 -46.19 7.78
N ALA A 202 0.02 -47.04 6.76
CA ALA A 202 -0.09 -46.56 5.39
C ALA A 202 -1.53 -46.06 5.16
N GLU A 203 -1.71 -44.74 5.18
CA GLU A 203 -2.76 -44.02 4.46
C GLU A 203 -1.99 -42.89 3.75
N GLY A 204 -1.74 -42.99 2.45
CA GLY A 204 -2.80 -42.75 1.48
C GLY A 204 -3.11 -41.25 1.35
N ALA A 205 -2.09 -40.38 1.36
CA ALA A 205 -2.25 -39.00 0.90
C ALA A 205 -2.31 -39.01 -0.63
N GLU A 206 -3.51 -39.31 -1.13
CA GLU A 206 -3.87 -39.14 -2.53
C GLU A 206 -3.59 -37.71 -2.97
N GLY A 207 -2.76 -37.59 -4.02
CA GLY A 207 -2.76 -36.41 -4.85
C GLY A 207 -4.12 -36.27 -5.55
N GLY A 208 -4.75 -35.11 -5.38
CA GLY A 208 -5.90 -34.65 -6.15
C GLY A 208 -5.92 -33.12 -6.08
N GLY A 209 -5.54 -32.39 -7.11
CA GLY A 209 -6.29 -32.38 -8.36
C GLY A 209 -7.52 -31.45 -8.32
N ARG A 210 -7.52 -30.44 -7.43
CA ARG A 210 -8.23 -29.16 -7.53
C ARG A 210 -7.89 -28.40 -6.25
N GLU A 211 -6.90 -27.50 -6.30
CA GLU A 211 -6.73 -26.51 -5.23
C GLU A 211 -8.10 -25.91 -4.92
N ILE A 212 -8.49 -25.98 -3.65
CA ILE A 212 -9.69 -25.30 -3.17
C ILE A 212 -9.36 -23.82 -3.32
N LEU A 213 -9.68 -23.26 -4.49
CA LEU A 213 -9.56 -21.84 -4.77
C LEU A 213 -10.21 -21.12 -3.60
N HIS A 214 -9.38 -20.43 -2.83
CA HIS A 214 -9.77 -19.69 -1.65
C HIS A 214 -11.05 -18.88 -1.95
N ASP A 215 -12.12 -19.03 -1.15
CA ASP A 215 -13.43 -18.42 -1.43
C ASP A 215 -13.30 -16.89 -1.58
N GLY A 216 -12.43 -16.27 -0.77
CA GLY A 216 -12.09 -14.85 -0.86
C GLY A 216 -11.46 -14.47 -2.20
N ILE A 217 -10.53 -15.27 -2.74
CA ILE A 217 -9.91 -15.02 -4.06
C ILE A 217 -10.97 -15.09 -5.16
N ARG A 218 -11.86 -16.10 -5.12
CA ARG A 218 -12.95 -16.21 -6.11
C ARG A 218 -13.90 -15.03 -6.07
N ARG A 219 -14.23 -14.53 -4.88
CA ARG A 219 -15.03 -13.31 -4.70
C ARG A 219 -14.35 -12.10 -5.32
N VAL A 220 -13.09 -11.84 -4.96
CA VAL A 220 -12.32 -10.69 -5.47
C VAL A 220 -12.19 -10.74 -6.98
N LEU A 221 -11.82 -11.88 -7.57
CA LEU A 221 -11.74 -12.02 -9.02
C LEU A 221 -13.09 -11.75 -9.70
N LYS A 222 -14.20 -12.19 -9.12
CA LYS A 222 -15.54 -11.89 -9.65
C LYS A 222 -15.86 -10.39 -9.59
N GLU A 223 -15.54 -9.72 -8.49
CA GLU A 223 -15.75 -8.28 -8.33
C GLU A 223 -14.88 -7.47 -9.32
N LEU A 224 -13.63 -7.87 -9.54
CA LEU A 224 -12.74 -7.27 -10.55
C LEU A 224 -13.28 -7.40 -11.97
N HIS A 225 -13.89 -8.54 -12.32
CA HIS A 225 -14.59 -8.65 -13.61
C HIS A 225 -15.79 -7.70 -13.70
N GLY A 226 -16.50 -7.49 -12.58
CA GLY A 226 -17.58 -6.51 -12.49
C GLY A 226 -17.13 -5.08 -12.82
N TYR A 227 -15.90 -4.70 -12.46
CA TYR A 227 -15.32 -3.39 -12.81
C TYR A 227 -15.14 -3.20 -14.32
N LEU A 228 -15.01 -4.28 -15.09
CA LEU A 228 -14.93 -4.22 -16.55
C LEU A 228 -16.30 -4.02 -17.21
N GLU A 229 -17.37 -4.43 -16.52
CA GLU A 229 -18.76 -4.27 -16.99
C GLU A 229 -19.33 -2.91 -16.57
N SER A 230 -19.03 -2.49 -15.34
CA SER A 230 -19.46 -1.21 -14.76
C SER A 230 -18.25 -0.51 -14.17
N SER A 231 -17.85 0.61 -14.75
CA SER A 231 -16.65 1.33 -14.34
C SER A 231 -16.69 1.65 -12.84
N PRO A 232 -15.62 1.34 -12.09
CA PRO A 232 -15.55 1.64 -10.68
C PRO A 232 -15.38 3.15 -10.44
N PRO A 233 -15.54 3.63 -9.19
CA PRO A 233 -15.14 4.98 -8.81
C PRO A 233 -13.71 5.32 -9.23
N LEU A 234 -13.47 6.61 -9.51
CA LEU A 234 -12.16 7.09 -9.96
C LEU A 234 -11.08 6.76 -8.93
N GLY A 235 -9.92 6.30 -9.41
CA GLY A 235 -8.79 5.93 -8.55
C GLY A 235 -8.94 4.58 -7.83
N ARG A 236 -10.05 3.86 -8.01
CA ARG A 236 -10.21 2.51 -7.49
C ARG A 236 -9.33 1.48 -8.19
N VAL A 237 -9.02 1.72 -9.47
CA VAL A 237 -8.01 0.96 -10.23
C VAL A 237 -6.96 1.95 -10.72
N ARG A 238 -5.71 1.76 -10.27
CA ARG A 238 -4.56 2.62 -10.58
C ARG A 238 -3.46 1.80 -11.24
N SER A 239 -2.76 2.43 -12.19
CA SER A 239 -1.66 1.82 -12.92
C SER A 239 -0.42 2.70 -12.82
N GLY A 240 0.61 2.17 -12.17
CA GLY A 240 1.95 2.77 -12.08
C GLY A 240 2.95 2.09 -13.01
N PHE A 241 4.09 2.74 -13.23
CA PHE A 241 5.20 2.12 -13.95
C PHE A 241 5.85 1.02 -13.10
N ALA A 242 6.25 -0.07 -13.74
CA ALA A 242 7.14 -1.08 -13.19
C ALA A 242 8.33 -1.31 -14.13
N ALA A 243 9.35 -2.03 -13.65
CA ALA A 243 10.50 -2.39 -14.46
C ALA A 243 10.13 -3.27 -15.67
N ALA A 244 11.03 -3.38 -16.64
CA ALA A 244 10.89 -4.23 -17.83
C ALA A 244 9.66 -3.93 -18.72
N GLY A 245 9.11 -2.71 -18.66
CA GLY A 245 7.95 -2.31 -19.46
C GLY A 245 6.61 -2.83 -18.96
N ALA A 246 6.60 -3.47 -17.79
CA ALA A 246 5.38 -3.87 -17.09
C ALA A 246 4.73 -2.69 -16.36
N ARG A 247 3.54 -2.92 -15.84
CA ARG A 247 2.81 -1.98 -14.99
C ARG A 247 2.53 -2.60 -13.64
N MET A 248 2.63 -1.77 -12.60
CA MET A 248 2.17 -2.09 -11.26
C MET A 248 0.71 -1.67 -11.14
N LEU A 249 -0.19 -2.65 -11.05
CA LEU A 249 -1.62 -2.41 -10.86
C LEU A 249 -1.97 -2.47 -9.39
N ARG A 250 -2.76 -1.48 -8.98
CA ARG A 250 -3.44 -1.42 -7.70
C ARG A 250 -4.94 -1.40 -7.96
N ALA A 251 -5.69 -2.29 -7.32
CA ALA A 251 -7.14 -2.28 -7.36
C ALA A 251 -7.71 -2.50 -5.96
N ASP A 252 -8.80 -1.83 -5.63
CA ASP A 252 -9.43 -1.92 -4.33
C ASP A 252 -10.93 -2.19 -4.45
N GLY A 253 -11.51 -2.73 -3.39
CA GLY A 253 -12.95 -2.91 -3.27
C GLY A 253 -13.37 -3.17 -1.84
N PRO A 254 -14.68 -3.36 -1.60
CA PRO A 254 -15.22 -3.54 -0.25
C PRO A 254 -14.58 -4.75 0.46
N GLY A 255 -13.69 -4.45 1.40
CA GLY A 255 -13.00 -5.43 2.22
C GLY A 255 -11.82 -6.15 1.54
N TRP A 256 -11.29 -5.64 0.42
CA TRP A 256 -10.14 -6.25 -0.24
C TRP A 256 -9.25 -5.24 -0.96
N SER A 257 -7.99 -5.61 -1.11
CA SER A 257 -6.96 -4.90 -1.85
C SER A 257 -6.22 -5.88 -2.77
N LEU A 258 -5.98 -5.50 -4.02
CA LEU A 258 -5.16 -6.23 -4.97
C LEU A 258 -3.96 -5.39 -5.41
N VAL A 259 -2.82 -6.07 -5.52
CA VAL A 259 -1.56 -5.56 -6.10
C VAL A 259 -1.09 -6.57 -7.15
N ALA A 260 -0.82 -6.16 -8.37
CA ALA A 260 -0.45 -7.10 -9.43
C ALA A 260 0.49 -6.50 -10.46
N ARG A 261 1.48 -7.27 -10.91
CA ARG A 261 2.29 -6.91 -12.06
C ARG A 261 1.68 -7.51 -13.32
N THR A 262 1.50 -6.68 -14.35
CA THR A 262 0.86 -7.12 -15.61
C THR A 262 1.58 -8.27 -16.31
N ASP A 263 2.87 -8.47 -16.03
CA ASP A 263 3.72 -9.52 -16.62
C ASP A 263 3.94 -10.74 -15.73
N ASP A 264 3.35 -10.78 -14.52
CA ASP A 264 3.66 -11.76 -13.49
C ASP A 264 2.38 -12.26 -12.76
N ILE A 265 2.33 -12.13 -11.43
CA ILE A 265 1.25 -12.60 -10.54
C ILE A 265 0.48 -11.44 -9.91
N ALA A 266 -0.48 -11.77 -9.06
CA ALA A 266 -1.18 -10.82 -8.19
C ALA A 266 -1.14 -11.28 -6.73
N TYR A 267 -1.26 -10.33 -5.81
CA TYR A 267 -1.48 -10.54 -4.38
C TYR A 267 -2.80 -9.90 -3.98
N ILE A 268 -3.56 -10.60 -3.14
CA ILE A 268 -4.83 -10.14 -2.58
C ILE A 268 -4.71 -10.11 -1.05
N LEU A 269 -5.20 -9.02 -0.46
CA LEU A 269 -5.33 -8.84 0.98
C LEU A 269 -6.81 -8.63 1.29
N LEU A 270 -7.29 -9.22 2.38
CA LEU A 270 -8.70 -9.16 2.77
C LEU A 270 -8.86 -8.61 4.19
N ASP A 271 -9.99 -7.96 4.47
CA ASP A 271 -10.32 -7.50 5.82
C ASP A 271 -10.67 -8.64 6.77
N ASP A 272 -11.32 -9.68 6.27
CA ASP A 272 -11.75 -10.86 7.04
C ASP A 272 -10.62 -11.84 7.33
N GLU A 273 -9.49 -11.70 6.65
CA GLU A 273 -8.28 -12.52 6.83
C GLU A 273 -7.07 -11.63 7.13
N PRO A 274 -7.00 -11.10 8.37
CA PRO A 274 -5.92 -10.22 8.78
C PRO A 274 -4.56 -10.93 8.73
N ASN A 275 -3.52 -10.19 8.31
CA ASN A 275 -2.13 -10.66 8.22
C ASN A 275 -1.86 -11.75 7.16
N GLU A 276 -2.84 -12.08 6.32
CA GLU A 276 -2.67 -13.01 5.21
C GLU A 276 -2.46 -12.26 3.90
N VAL A 277 -1.53 -12.75 3.07
CA VAL A 277 -1.30 -12.27 1.71
C VAL A 277 -1.53 -13.43 0.77
N LEU A 278 -2.60 -13.34 -0.02
CA LEU A 278 -3.07 -14.45 -0.85
C LEU A 278 -2.52 -14.31 -2.28
N PRO A 279 -1.53 -15.13 -2.69
CA PRO A 279 -1.02 -15.10 -4.05
C PRO A 279 -2.05 -15.65 -5.03
N VAL A 280 -2.13 -15.02 -6.20
CA VAL A 280 -2.86 -15.51 -7.37
C VAL A 280 -1.84 -15.71 -8.48
N GLY A 281 -1.50 -16.98 -8.72
CA GLY A 281 -0.60 -17.37 -9.79
C GLY A 281 -1.09 -16.90 -11.16
N ARG A 282 -0.15 -16.69 -12.08
CA ARG A 282 -0.43 -16.14 -13.41
C ARG A 282 -1.50 -16.92 -14.16
N GLY A 283 -1.36 -18.23 -14.29
CA GLY A 283 -2.33 -19.06 -15.02
C GLY A 283 -2.68 -18.54 -16.43
N PRO A 284 -3.76 -19.04 -17.04
CA PRO A 284 -4.20 -18.60 -18.37
C PRO A 284 -5.11 -17.37 -18.37
N GLU A 285 -5.79 -17.06 -17.26
CA GLU A 285 -6.84 -16.02 -17.20
C GLU A 285 -6.34 -14.69 -16.61
N LEU A 286 -5.44 -14.71 -15.61
CA LEU A 286 -4.99 -13.49 -14.94
C LEU A 286 -4.39 -12.45 -15.91
N PRO A 287 -3.53 -12.81 -16.88
CA PRO A 287 -2.93 -11.81 -17.77
C PRO A 287 -3.97 -10.99 -18.53
N LYS A 288 -5.04 -11.63 -19.01
CA LYS A 288 -6.13 -10.94 -19.74
C LYS A 288 -6.92 -10.02 -18.81
N LEU A 289 -7.16 -10.45 -17.57
CA LEU A 289 -7.82 -9.63 -16.57
C LEU A 289 -6.98 -8.40 -16.24
N LEU A 290 -5.68 -8.57 -15.98
CA LEU A 290 -4.76 -7.46 -15.69
C LEU A 290 -4.64 -6.49 -16.85
N GLU A 291 -4.56 -6.98 -18.09
CA GLU A 291 -4.56 -6.12 -19.29
C GLU A 291 -5.88 -5.34 -19.42
N ALA A 292 -7.02 -5.97 -19.13
CA ALA A 292 -8.31 -5.28 -19.15
C ALA A 292 -8.41 -4.22 -18.05
N LEU A 293 -7.92 -4.51 -16.84
CA LEU A 293 -7.86 -3.56 -15.73
C LEU A 293 -6.91 -2.39 -16.04
N ASP A 294 -5.73 -2.64 -16.60
CA ASP A 294 -4.77 -1.59 -16.98
C ASP A 294 -5.33 -0.59 -18.00
N ARG A 295 -6.26 -1.03 -18.86
CA ARG A 295 -6.94 -0.16 -19.84
C ARG A 295 -7.95 0.79 -19.21
N ILE A 296 -8.59 0.39 -18.11
CA ILE A 296 -9.53 1.26 -17.37
C ILE A 296 -8.87 1.99 -16.19
N ALA A 297 -7.64 1.60 -15.84
CA ALA A 297 -6.89 2.17 -14.74
C ALA A 297 -6.55 3.64 -14.99
N VAL A 298 -6.67 4.45 -13.93
CA VAL A 298 -6.15 5.81 -13.93
C VAL A 298 -4.62 5.77 -13.83
N ARG A 299 -3.95 6.67 -14.55
CA ARG A 299 -2.49 6.73 -14.64
C ARG A 299 -1.98 8.09 -14.18
N PRO A 300 -0.84 8.16 -13.48
CA PRO A 300 -0.15 9.42 -13.28
C PRO A 300 0.20 10.04 -14.64
N SER A 301 -0.05 11.33 -14.78
CA SER A 301 0.29 12.13 -15.97
C SER A 301 1.79 12.39 -16.10
#